data_AF-N1UWY7-F1
#
_entry.id   AF-N1UWY7-F1
#
_cell.length_a   1.000
_cell.length_b   1.000
_cell.length_c   1.000
_cell.angle_alpha   90.00
_cell.angle_beta   90.00
_cell.angle_gamma   90.00
#
_symmetry.space_group_name_H-M   'P 1'
#
loop_
_entity.id
_entity.type
_entity.pdbx_description
1 polymer ?
#
loop_
_entity_poly.entity_id
_entity_poly.type
_entity_poly.pdbx_seq_one_letter_code
_entity_poly.pdbx_strand_id
1 'polypeptide(L)'
;MIRILTICTGNICRSPMAERLLQQKFDEIRPGLFEVRSAGIQALVDKPMDARAEGLLHVLGGSSDGFVARQLQETHLTNVDLVLAMGVEHRDRILSLMPRLLKRTFTVRELARMVDAVAEDPELEVPEGTSDDDVEYRWKRLPHLAALKRHQTRAADPLEDEIVDPYRRDDDVYRQMVRDLVPALERLVEFERVYHQMA
;
A
#
# COMPACT_ATOMS: atom_id res chain seq x y z
N MET A 1 1.16 -16.19 -5.58
CA MET A 1 1.13 -15.20 -4.48
C MET A 1 1.55 -13.84 -5.01
N ILE A 2 0.76 -12.82 -4.71
CA ILE A 2 0.94 -11.41 -5.06
C ILE A 2 1.74 -10.73 -3.94
N ARG A 3 2.83 -10.05 -4.28
CA ARG A 3 3.73 -9.43 -3.30
C ARG A 3 3.62 -7.92 -3.30
N ILE A 4 3.19 -7.37 -2.17
CA ILE A 4 3.03 -5.93 -1.94
C ILE A 4 4.03 -5.48 -0.87
N LEU A 5 4.78 -4.42 -1.15
CA LEU A 5 5.71 -3.82 -0.19
C LEU A 5 5.29 -2.39 0.17
N THR A 6 5.07 -2.09 1.44
CA THR A 6 4.73 -0.75 1.93
C THR A 6 5.96 -0.05 2.54
N ILE A 7 6.20 1.22 2.22
CA ILE A 7 7.46 1.92 2.58
C ILE A 7 7.20 3.26 3.24
N CYS A 8 7.81 3.48 4.41
CA CYS A 8 7.88 4.78 5.07
C CYS A 8 9.33 5.08 5.54
N THR A 9 9.53 6.07 6.41
CA THR A 9 10.85 6.43 6.92
C THR A 9 11.36 5.41 7.93
N GLY A 10 10.75 5.38 9.13
CA GLY A 10 11.24 4.59 10.27
C GLY A 10 10.74 3.14 10.35
N ASN A 11 9.77 2.75 9.52
CA ASN A 11 9.07 1.47 9.59
C ASN A 11 8.48 1.14 10.97
N ILE A 12 7.92 2.13 11.66
CA ILE A 12 7.30 1.94 12.99
C ILE A 12 5.86 2.51 13.09
N CYS A 13 5.42 3.36 12.15
CA CYS A 13 4.09 3.97 12.19
C CYS A 13 3.27 3.65 10.92
N ARG A 14 3.56 4.39 9.83
CA ARG A 14 2.77 4.42 8.59
C ARG A 14 2.81 3.11 7.81
N SER A 15 4.00 2.65 7.40
CA SER A 15 4.11 1.42 6.61
C SER A 15 3.74 0.13 7.34
N PRO A 16 4.04 -0.05 8.64
CA PRO A 16 3.55 -1.21 9.40
C PRO A 16 2.03 -1.22 9.51
N MET A 17 1.39 -0.08 9.77
CA MET A 17 -0.08 0.00 9.79
C MET A 17 -0.68 -0.41 8.45
N ALA A 18 -0.11 0.09 7.34
CA ALA A 18 -0.54 -0.32 6.00
C ALA A 18 -0.35 -1.81 5.72
N GLU A 19 0.79 -2.38 6.13
CA GLU A 19 1.04 -3.82 6.02
C GLU A 19 -0.04 -4.64 6.73
N ARG A 20 -0.27 -4.34 8.01
CA ARG A 20 -1.14 -5.14 8.86
C ARG A 20 -2.61 -5.05 8.46
N LEU A 21 -3.07 -3.85 8.11
CA LEU A 21 -4.45 -3.66 7.66
C LEU A 21 -4.70 -4.28 6.28
N LEU A 22 -3.77 -4.14 5.33
CA LEU A 22 -3.94 -4.76 4.01
C LEU A 22 -3.86 -6.28 4.09
N GLN A 23 -2.87 -6.84 4.81
CA GLN A 23 -2.72 -8.30 4.94
C GLN A 23 -4.00 -8.91 5.51
N GLN A 24 -4.51 -8.37 6.61
CA GLN A 24 -5.75 -8.86 7.21
C GLN A 24 -6.93 -8.79 6.22
N LYS A 25 -7.16 -7.63 5.61
CA LYS A 25 -8.29 -7.45 4.70
C LYS A 25 -8.19 -8.34 3.46
N PHE A 26 -6.99 -8.58 2.93
CA PHE A 26 -6.79 -9.49 1.82
C PHE A 26 -6.94 -10.96 2.24
N ASP A 27 -6.51 -11.34 3.44
CA ASP A 27 -6.73 -12.70 3.95
C ASP A 27 -8.23 -13.01 4.15
N GLU A 28 -9.03 -12.01 4.51
CA GLU A 28 -10.49 -12.14 4.63
C GLU A 28 -11.18 -12.42 3.28
N ILE A 29 -10.69 -11.85 2.17
CA ILE A 29 -11.34 -11.98 0.85
C ILE A 29 -10.64 -12.97 -0.09
N ARG A 30 -9.34 -13.19 0.07
CA ARG A 30 -8.45 -13.96 -0.81
C ARG A 30 -7.34 -14.65 0.02
N PRO A 31 -7.72 -15.57 0.92
CA PRO A 31 -6.80 -16.19 1.87
C PRO A 31 -5.60 -16.84 1.18
N GLY A 32 -4.39 -16.46 1.59
CA GLY A 32 -3.15 -17.04 1.08
C GLY A 32 -2.68 -16.57 -0.29
N LEU A 33 -3.41 -15.65 -0.95
CA LEU A 33 -3.00 -15.10 -2.25
C LEU A 33 -2.09 -13.89 -2.15
N PHE A 34 -2.19 -13.11 -1.06
CA PHE A 34 -1.44 -11.89 -0.86
C PHE A 34 -0.38 -12.06 0.23
N GLU A 35 0.81 -11.54 -0.06
CA GLU A 35 1.84 -11.28 0.93
C GLU A 35 2.12 -9.78 0.94
N VAL A 36 1.71 -9.12 2.03
CA VAL A 36 2.01 -7.73 2.30
C VAL A 36 3.12 -7.67 3.34
N ARG A 37 4.16 -6.89 3.04
CA ARG A 37 5.25 -6.60 3.97
C ARG A 37 5.56 -5.11 3.97
N SER A 38 6.28 -4.64 4.96
CA SER A 38 6.74 -3.26 5.05
C SER A 38 8.25 -3.16 5.23
N ALA A 39 8.82 -1.99 4.94
CA ALA A 39 10.18 -1.63 5.29
C ALA A 39 10.32 -0.10 5.44
N GLY A 40 11.49 0.34 5.91
CA GLY A 40 11.80 1.75 6.14
C GLY A 40 13.03 2.21 5.37
N ILE A 41 13.00 3.41 4.79
CA ILE A 41 14.18 3.97 4.11
C ILE A 41 15.28 4.39 5.11
N GLN A 42 14.90 4.67 6.36
CA GLN A 42 15.77 4.94 7.51
C GLN A 42 15.16 4.23 8.73
N ALA A 43 15.07 2.90 8.63
CA ALA A 43 14.30 2.12 9.58
C ALA A 43 14.92 2.15 10.98
N LEU A 44 14.05 2.15 11.99
CA LEU A 44 14.45 1.87 13.36
C LEU A 44 14.50 0.35 13.53
N VAL A 45 15.54 -0.28 12.97
CA VAL A 45 15.68 -1.74 12.90
C VAL A 45 15.53 -2.38 14.29
N ASP A 46 14.86 -3.54 14.31
CA ASP A 46 14.59 -4.34 15.52
C ASP A 46 13.68 -3.66 16.55
N LYS A 47 13.03 -2.55 16.18
CA LYS A 47 12.01 -1.91 17.02
C LYS A 47 10.62 -2.45 16.73
N PRO A 48 9.74 -2.52 17.76
CA PRO A 48 8.32 -2.76 17.53
C PRO A 48 7.69 -1.55 16.82
N MET A 49 6.39 -1.66 16.51
CA MET A 49 5.61 -0.49 16.12
C MET A 49 5.66 0.58 17.22
N ASP A 50 5.52 1.84 16.81
CA ASP A 50 5.30 2.93 17.74
C ASP A 50 4.00 2.68 18.52
N ALA A 51 4.06 2.81 19.84
CA ALA A 51 2.96 2.41 20.73
C ALA A 51 1.62 3.12 20.42
N ARG A 52 1.66 4.37 19.92
CA ARG A 52 0.44 5.10 19.54
C ARG A 52 -0.10 4.60 18.21
N ALA A 53 0.76 4.32 17.24
CA ALA A 53 0.37 3.72 15.97
C ALA A 53 -0.17 2.29 16.16
N GLU A 54 0.45 1.51 17.05
CA GLU A 54 -0.01 0.19 17.46
C GLU A 54 -1.39 0.24 18.12
N GLY A 55 -1.60 1.15 19.08
CA GLY A 55 -2.92 1.33 19.70
C GLY A 55 -4.02 1.64 18.68
N LEU A 56 -3.73 2.50 17.70
CA LEU A 56 -4.67 2.80 16.61
C LEU A 56 -4.87 1.60 15.67
N LEU A 57 -3.82 0.84 15.37
CA LEU A 57 -3.93 -0.39 14.58
C LEU A 57 -4.91 -1.38 15.22
N HIS A 58 -4.81 -1.58 16.54
CA HIS A 58 -5.73 -2.46 17.27
C HIS A 58 -7.18 -1.97 17.26
N VAL A 59 -7.40 -0.66 17.39
CA VAL A 59 -8.75 -0.06 17.25
C VAL A 59 -9.34 -0.32 15.86
N LEU A 60 -8.49 -0.36 14.84
CA LEU A 60 -8.88 -0.67 13.45
C LEU A 60 -9.00 -2.18 13.18
N GLY A 61 -8.82 -3.03 14.20
CA GLY A 61 -8.96 -4.48 14.11
C GLY A 61 -7.68 -5.24 13.73
N GLY A 62 -6.55 -4.55 13.53
CA GLY A 62 -5.28 -5.16 13.17
C GLY A 62 -4.46 -5.67 14.35
N SER A 63 -3.44 -6.49 14.05
CA SER A 63 -2.47 -7.01 15.02
C SER A 63 -1.03 -6.63 14.65
N SER A 64 -0.27 -6.21 15.68
CA SER A 64 1.18 -5.97 15.63
C SER A 64 2.00 -7.23 15.93
N ASP A 65 1.36 -8.38 16.18
CA ASP A 65 2.06 -9.60 16.62
C ASP A 65 3.15 -10.02 15.63
N GLY A 66 4.34 -10.30 16.16
CA GLY A 66 5.50 -10.67 15.37
C GLY A 66 6.02 -9.57 14.45
N PHE A 67 5.54 -8.33 14.56
CA PHE A 67 6.08 -7.20 13.83
C PHE A 67 7.44 -6.78 14.40
N VAL A 68 8.40 -6.61 13.49
CA VAL A 68 9.70 -6.00 13.79
C VAL A 68 10.09 -5.11 12.62
N ALA A 69 10.47 -3.87 12.92
CA ALA A 69 10.88 -2.90 11.93
C ALA A 69 12.17 -3.34 11.21
N ARG A 70 12.23 -3.14 9.90
CA ARG A 70 13.36 -3.54 9.06
C ARG A 70 13.75 -2.47 8.02
N GLN A 71 15.05 -2.41 7.75
CA GLN A 71 15.63 -1.51 6.76
C GLN A 71 15.28 -1.95 5.34
N LEU A 72 14.90 -1.01 4.48
CA LEU A 72 14.74 -1.27 3.06
C LEU A 72 16.09 -1.68 2.46
N GLN A 73 16.08 -2.80 1.73
CA GLN A 73 17.20 -3.37 0.99
C GLN A 73 16.71 -3.75 -0.40
N GLU A 74 17.61 -3.84 -1.39
CA GLU A 74 17.26 -4.22 -2.77
C GLU A 74 16.63 -5.61 -2.87
N THR A 75 17.03 -6.53 -1.98
CA THR A 75 16.45 -7.87 -1.88
C THR A 75 14.95 -7.84 -1.57
N HIS A 76 14.47 -6.89 -0.77
CA HIS A 76 13.04 -6.71 -0.48
C HIS A 76 12.24 -6.26 -1.69
N LEU A 77 12.89 -5.57 -2.63
CA LEU A 77 12.26 -5.09 -3.84
C LEU A 77 12.31 -6.14 -4.96
N THR A 78 13.05 -7.23 -4.78
CA THR A 78 13.14 -8.32 -5.75
C THR A 78 11.84 -9.11 -5.78
N ASN A 79 11.31 -9.36 -6.97
CA ASN A 79 10.03 -10.08 -7.18
C ASN A 79 8.83 -9.42 -6.49
N VAL A 80 8.85 -8.11 -6.27
CA VAL A 80 7.68 -7.35 -5.83
C VAL A 80 6.77 -7.05 -7.03
N ASP A 81 5.46 -7.25 -6.84
CA ASP A 81 4.46 -6.94 -7.86
C ASP A 81 4.01 -5.48 -7.75
N LEU A 82 3.94 -4.95 -6.52
CA LEU A 82 3.51 -3.59 -6.22
C LEU A 82 4.25 -3.00 -5.00
N VAL A 83 4.69 -1.75 -5.10
CA VAL A 83 5.29 -0.99 -3.98
C VAL A 83 4.46 0.24 -3.67
N LEU A 84 4.06 0.38 -2.40
CA LEU A 84 3.24 1.46 -1.87
C LEU A 84 4.05 2.36 -0.94
N ALA A 85 4.36 3.56 -1.42
CA ALA A 85 5.07 4.58 -0.68
C ALA A 85 4.10 5.43 0.17
N MET A 86 4.50 5.75 1.41
CA MET A 86 3.70 6.65 2.27
C MET A 86 3.87 8.14 1.92
N GLY A 87 4.71 8.45 0.94
CA GLY A 87 5.03 9.81 0.52
C GLY A 87 5.97 9.82 -0.69
N VAL A 88 6.09 10.96 -1.36
CA VAL A 88 6.88 11.10 -2.59
C VAL A 88 8.36 10.80 -2.34
N GLU A 89 8.92 11.25 -1.21
CA GLU A 89 10.32 10.98 -0.84
C GLU A 89 10.64 9.48 -0.79
N HIS A 90 9.67 8.66 -0.35
CA HIS A 90 9.84 7.22 -0.26
C HIS A 90 9.85 6.59 -1.64
N ARG A 91 8.92 7.01 -2.52
CA ARG A 91 8.89 6.60 -3.93
C ARG A 91 10.22 6.93 -4.60
N ASP A 92 10.69 8.17 -4.47
CA ASP A 92 11.93 8.62 -5.09
C ASP A 92 13.14 7.82 -4.58
N ARG A 93 13.16 7.51 -3.28
CA ARG A 93 14.20 6.64 -2.71
C ARG A 93 14.15 5.23 -3.29
N ILE A 94 12.97 4.62 -3.42
CA ILE A 94 12.80 3.30 -4.06
C ILE A 94 13.32 3.33 -5.50
N LEU A 95 12.96 4.37 -6.27
CA LEU A 95 13.37 4.51 -7.66
C LEU A 95 14.85 4.82 -7.83
N SER A 96 15.49 5.48 -6.85
CA SER A 96 16.94 5.65 -6.80
C SER A 96 17.68 4.32 -6.63
N LEU A 97 17.11 3.39 -5.87
CA LEU A 97 17.67 2.06 -5.64
C LEU A 97 17.36 1.11 -6.81
N MET A 98 16.15 1.18 -7.35
CA MET A 98 15.71 0.28 -8.42
C MET A 98 14.81 0.95 -9.46
N PRO A 99 15.40 1.66 -10.44
CA PRO A 99 14.65 2.43 -11.44
C PRO A 99 13.61 1.63 -12.24
N ARG A 100 13.85 0.32 -12.44
CA ARG A 100 12.92 -0.58 -13.15
C ARG A 100 11.53 -0.69 -12.48
N LEU A 101 11.40 -0.28 -11.22
CA LEU A 101 10.11 -0.28 -10.52
C LEU A 101 9.24 0.95 -10.79
N LEU A 102 9.63 1.86 -11.70
CA LEU A 102 8.86 3.07 -12.02
C LEU A 102 7.37 2.82 -12.28
N LYS A 103 7.03 1.71 -12.93
CA LYS A 103 5.64 1.32 -13.26
C LYS A 103 4.96 0.47 -12.18
N ARG A 104 5.65 0.18 -11.08
CA ARG A 104 5.19 -0.64 -9.95
C ARG A 104 5.25 0.09 -8.60
N THR A 105 5.72 1.33 -8.58
CA THR A 105 5.82 2.14 -7.37
C THR A 105 4.93 3.37 -7.48
N PHE A 106 4.08 3.54 -6.46
CA PHE A 106 3.11 4.62 -6.34
C PHE A 106 3.10 5.09 -4.89
N THR A 107 2.67 6.33 -4.63
CA THR A 107 2.20 6.62 -3.26
C THR A 107 0.86 5.92 -3.04
N VAL A 108 0.52 5.61 -1.78
CA VAL A 108 -0.73 4.88 -1.47
C VAL A 108 -1.95 5.65 -1.98
N ARG A 109 -1.98 6.96 -1.74
CA ARG A 109 -3.11 7.83 -2.14
C ARG A 109 -3.16 8.05 -3.65
N GLU A 110 -2.00 8.14 -4.32
CA GLU A 110 -1.91 8.17 -5.78
C GLU A 110 -2.55 6.92 -6.39
N LEU A 111 -2.16 5.73 -5.92
CA LEU A 111 -2.73 4.48 -6.44
C LEU A 111 -4.22 4.36 -6.14
N ALA A 112 -4.67 4.74 -4.93
CA ALA A 112 -6.08 4.69 -4.58
C ALA A 112 -6.98 5.46 -5.55
N ARG A 113 -6.56 6.66 -5.98
CA ARG A 113 -7.29 7.42 -7.01
C ARG A 113 -7.21 6.78 -8.39
N MET A 114 -6.08 6.15 -8.72
CA MET A 114 -5.92 5.46 -10.01
C MET A 114 -6.77 4.20 -10.11
N VAL A 115 -6.93 3.43 -9.04
CA VAL A 115 -7.74 2.20 -9.11
C VAL A 115 -9.21 2.51 -9.35
N ASP A 116 -9.73 3.59 -8.76
CA ASP A 116 -11.08 4.09 -9.06
C ASP A 116 -11.20 4.43 -10.55
N ALA A 117 -10.26 5.22 -11.09
CA ALA A 117 -10.25 5.59 -12.51
C ALA A 117 -10.02 4.41 -13.48
N VAL A 118 -9.40 3.32 -13.02
CA VAL A 118 -9.27 2.07 -13.78
C VAL A 118 -10.60 1.31 -13.78
N ALA A 119 -11.26 1.20 -12.63
CA ALA A 119 -12.54 0.51 -12.50
C ALA A 119 -13.68 1.21 -13.25
N GLU A 120 -13.61 2.54 -13.39
CA GLU A 120 -14.61 3.36 -14.08
C GLU A 120 -14.39 3.46 -15.61
N ASP A 121 -13.26 2.97 -16.14
CA ASP A 121 -12.97 3.08 -17.57
C ASP A 121 -13.46 1.86 -18.37
N PRO A 122 -14.51 2.00 -19.20
CA PRO A 122 -15.02 0.90 -20.01
C PRO A 122 -14.07 0.45 -21.12
N GLU A 123 -13.04 1.24 -21.47
CA GLU A 123 -12.03 0.86 -22.46
C GLU A 123 -10.90 0.00 -21.86
N LEU A 124 -10.79 -0.07 -20.53
CA LEU A 124 -9.80 -0.89 -19.86
C LEU A 124 -10.37 -2.26 -19.50
N GLU A 125 -9.79 -3.29 -20.10
CA GLU A 125 -10.10 -4.67 -19.74
C GLU A 125 -9.40 -5.03 -18.41
N VAL A 126 -10.18 -5.04 -17.32
CA VAL A 126 -9.75 -5.59 -16.04
C VAL A 126 -10.19 -7.06 -15.98
N PRO A 127 -9.28 -8.02 -15.70
CA PRO A 127 -9.67 -9.43 -15.62
C PRO A 127 -10.75 -9.66 -14.56
N GLU A 128 -11.91 -10.23 -14.90
CA GLU A 128 -13.07 -10.35 -14.01
C GLU A 128 -13.18 -11.70 -13.26
N GLY A 129 -12.34 -12.70 -13.60
CA GLY A 129 -12.41 -14.04 -13.02
C GLY A 129 -12.03 -14.13 -11.53
N THR A 130 -12.51 -15.16 -10.84
CA THR A 130 -12.32 -15.33 -9.40
C THR A 130 -11.37 -16.43 -8.99
N SER A 131 -10.79 -17.17 -9.95
CA SER A 131 -9.75 -18.14 -9.66
C SER A 131 -8.48 -17.45 -9.17
N ASP A 132 -7.63 -18.19 -8.45
CA ASP A 132 -6.37 -17.67 -7.95
C ASP A 132 -5.50 -17.09 -9.08
N ASP A 133 -5.48 -17.75 -10.25
CA ASP A 133 -4.76 -17.30 -11.44
C ASP A 133 -5.32 -15.98 -12.00
N ASP A 134 -6.65 -15.81 -12.00
CA ASP A 134 -7.29 -14.57 -12.44
C ASP A 134 -6.97 -13.39 -11.52
N VAL A 135 -7.02 -13.63 -10.21
CA VAL A 135 -6.70 -12.64 -9.17
C VAL A 135 -5.23 -12.25 -9.26
N GLU A 136 -4.33 -13.23 -9.38
CA GLU A 136 -2.90 -12.99 -9.61
C GLU A 136 -2.66 -12.17 -10.88
N TYR A 137 -3.32 -12.53 -11.98
CA TYR A 137 -3.18 -11.82 -13.24
C TYR A 137 -3.69 -10.37 -13.14
N ARG A 138 -4.86 -10.15 -12.52
CA ARG A 138 -5.44 -8.82 -12.27
C ARG A 138 -4.46 -7.94 -11.50
N TRP A 139 -3.96 -8.41 -10.36
CA TRP A 139 -3.08 -7.62 -9.50
C TRP A 139 -1.69 -7.40 -10.08
N LYS A 140 -1.15 -8.35 -10.85
CA LYS A 140 0.11 -8.16 -11.58
C LYS A 140 -0.04 -7.20 -12.76
N ARG A 141 -1.24 -7.07 -13.33
CA ARG A 141 -1.57 -6.12 -14.40
C ARG A 141 -1.93 -4.73 -13.86
N LEU A 142 -2.49 -4.64 -12.65
CA LEU A 142 -2.98 -3.40 -12.04
C LEU A 142 -1.96 -2.24 -12.09
N PRO A 143 -0.67 -2.41 -11.76
CA PRO A 143 0.31 -1.32 -11.86
C PRO A 143 0.43 -0.74 -13.28
N HIS A 144 0.30 -1.59 -14.30
CA HIS A 144 0.32 -1.15 -15.69
C HIS A 144 -0.94 -0.33 -16.03
N LEU A 145 -2.12 -0.81 -15.64
CA LEU A 145 -3.40 -0.11 -15.88
C LEU A 145 -3.44 1.24 -15.15
N ALA A 146 -3.04 1.26 -13.87
CA ALA A 146 -2.96 2.48 -13.07
C ALA A 146 -2.01 3.52 -13.69
N ALA A 147 -0.87 3.08 -14.24
CA ALA A 147 0.09 3.96 -14.89
C ALA A 147 -0.49 4.65 -16.15
N LEU A 148 -1.42 4.02 -16.87
CA LEU A 148 -2.13 4.63 -18.01
C LEU A 148 -3.03 5.79 -17.55
N LYS A 149 -3.57 5.71 -16.33
CA LYS A 149 -4.45 6.72 -15.72
C LYS A 149 -3.72 7.84 -14.99
N ARG A 150 -2.40 7.77 -14.86
CA ARG A 150 -1.60 8.71 -14.05
C ARG A 150 -1.74 10.18 -14.43
N HIS A 151 -1.91 10.50 -15.71
CA HIS A 151 -2.08 11.88 -16.13
C HIS A 151 -3.47 12.45 -15.80
N GLN A 152 -4.49 11.59 -15.73
CA GLN A 152 -5.88 11.95 -15.49
C GLN A 152 -6.22 12.04 -14.00
N THR A 153 -5.41 11.42 -13.15
CA THR A 153 -5.65 11.23 -11.70
C THR A 153 -4.66 11.98 -10.81
N ARG A 154 -3.95 12.96 -11.40
CA ARG A 154 -3.01 13.80 -10.66
C ARG A 154 -3.76 14.55 -9.56
N ALA A 155 -3.20 14.51 -8.36
CA ALA A 155 -3.65 15.36 -7.28
C ALA A 155 -3.57 16.84 -7.69
N ALA A 156 -4.53 17.63 -7.19
CA ALA A 156 -4.49 19.09 -7.37
C ALA A 156 -3.37 19.72 -6.53
N ASP A 157 -3.12 19.15 -5.35
CA ASP A 157 -2.04 19.49 -4.44
C ASP A 157 -1.14 18.27 -4.21
N PRO A 158 0.19 18.34 -4.44
CA PRO A 158 1.11 17.25 -4.14
C PRO A 158 1.00 16.68 -2.71
N LEU A 159 0.54 17.47 -1.73
CA LEU A 159 0.30 17.00 -0.36
C LEU A 159 -0.83 15.95 -0.26
N GLU A 160 -1.71 15.86 -1.25
CA GLU A 160 -2.72 14.80 -1.32
C GLU A 160 -2.13 13.42 -1.65
N ASP A 161 -0.85 13.35 -2.03
CA ASP A 161 -0.11 12.10 -2.19
C ASP A 161 0.63 11.65 -0.93
N GLU A 162 0.65 12.50 0.10
CA GLU A 162 1.36 12.26 1.35
C GLU A 162 0.45 11.60 2.40
N ILE A 163 1.04 10.70 3.18
CA ILE A 163 0.54 10.27 4.48
C ILE A 163 1.37 11.00 5.53
N VAL A 164 0.73 11.85 6.35
CA VAL A 164 1.44 12.64 7.34
C VAL A 164 2.28 11.76 8.27
N ASP A 165 3.53 12.16 8.54
CA ASP A 165 4.38 11.45 9.50
C ASP A 165 4.00 11.85 10.94
N PRO A 166 3.48 10.91 11.76
CA PRO A 166 3.08 11.22 13.11
C PRO A 166 4.23 11.10 14.12
N TYR A 167 5.39 10.57 13.74
CA TYR A 167 6.42 10.19 14.71
C TYR A 167 6.90 11.39 15.54
N ARG A 168 6.84 11.26 16.88
CA ARG A 168 7.15 12.31 17.87
C ARG A 168 6.28 13.57 17.75
N ARG A 169 5.08 13.44 17.19
CA ARG A 169 4.07 14.50 17.12
C ARG A 169 2.92 14.23 18.09
N ASP A 170 1.99 15.17 18.16
CA ASP A 170 0.80 15.05 19.00
C ASP A 170 -0.21 14.07 18.41
N ASP A 171 -1.14 13.60 19.24
CA ASP A 171 -2.10 12.55 18.89
C ASP A 171 -3.01 12.92 17.70
N ASP A 172 -3.25 14.21 17.48
CA ASP A 172 -4.00 14.68 16.31
C ASP A 172 -3.30 14.36 15.00
N VAL A 173 -1.97 14.33 14.97
CA VAL A 173 -1.20 13.94 13.79
C VAL A 173 -1.28 12.43 13.57
N TYR A 174 -1.32 11.62 14.62
CA TYR A 174 -1.59 10.19 14.51
C TYR A 174 -3.00 9.91 13.97
N ARG A 175 -4.00 10.66 14.42
CA ARG A 175 -5.37 10.58 13.88
C ARG A 175 -5.41 11.03 12.42
N GLN A 176 -4.65 12.07 12.06
CA GLN A 176 -4.56 12.51 10.68
C GLN A 176 -3.89 11.45 9.79
N MET A 177 -2.82 10.79 10.26
CA MET A 177 -2.21 9.66 9.55
C MET A 177 -3.25 8.58 9.23
N VAL A 178 -4.09 8.22 10.19
CA VAL A 178 -5.17 7.24 9.97
C VAL A 178 -6.19 7.75 8.94
N ARG A 179 -6.60 9.03 9.03
CA ARG A 179 -7.52 9.65 8.06
C ARG A 179 -6.96 9.69 6.64
N ASP A 180 -5.66 9.88 6.49
CA ASP A 180 -4.99 9.90 5.17
C ASP A 180 -4.84 8.47 4.61
N LEU A 181 -4.52 7.51 5.49
CA LEU A 181 -4.12 6.16 5.10
C LEU A 181 -5.30 5.23 4.87
N VAL A 182 -6.20 5.10 5.86
CA VAL A 182 -7.22 4.03 5.86
C VAL A 182 -8.15 4.11 4.65
N PRO A 183 -8.72 5.27 4.27
CA PRO A 183 -9.59 5.34 3.09
C PRO A 183 -8.87 4.92 1.80
N ALA A 184 -7.58 5.24 1.68
CA ALA A 184 -6.80 4.85 0.51
C ALA A 184 -6.56 3.33 0.46
N LEU A 185 -6.30 2.68 1.61
CA LEU A 185 -6.20 1.23 1.68
C LEU A 185 -7.54 0.55 1.37
N GLU A 186 -8.64 1.11 1.85
CA GLU A 186 -9.99 0.58 1.59
C GLU A 186 -10.32 0.57 0.10
N ARG A 187 -9.92 1.59 -0.67
CA ARG A 187 -10.08 1.58 -2.14
C ARG A 187 -9.33 0.45 -2.82
N LEU A 188 -8.13 0.12 -2.36
CA LEU A 188 -7.36 -1.01 -2.92
C LEU A 188 -8.03 -2.36 -2.63
N VAL A 189 -8.61 -2.51 -1.44
CA VAL A 189 -9.33 -3.74 -1.07
C VAL A 189 -10.68 -3.82 -1.80
N GLU A 190 -11.38 -2.70 -1.93
CA GLU A 190 -12.66 -2.63 -2.63
C GLU A 190 -12.50 -2.95 -4.12
N PHE A 191 -11.42 -2.48 -4.74
CA PHE A 191 -11.06 -2.85 -6.11
C PHE A 191 -11.06 -4.38 -6.29
N GLU A 192 -10.52 -5.16 -5.36
CA GLU A 192 -10.59 -6.62 -5.43
C GLU A 192 -11.97 -7.17 -5.07
N ARG A 193 -12.66 -6.56 -4.10
CA ARG A 193 -13.99 -7.00 -3.65
C ARG A 193 -15.03 -6.95 -4.77
N VAL A 194 -15.01 -5.91 -5.59
CA VAL A 194 -15.93 -5.76 -6.73
C VAL A 194 -15.87 -6.99 -7.63
N TYR A 195 -14.67 -7.42 -8.01
CA TYR A 195 -14.49 -8.62 -8.86
C TYR A 195 -14.64 -9.94 -8.11
N HIS A 196 -14.58 -9.95 -6.77
CA HIS A 196 -14.92 -11.12 -5.97
C HIS A 196 -16.44 -11.37 -5.94
N GLN A 197 -17.25 -10.32 -5.89
CA GLN A 197 -18.72 -10.41 -5.77
C GLN A 197 -19.46 -10.61 -7.10
N MET A 198 -18.77 -10.46 -8.24
CA MET A 198 -19.34 -10.70 -9.57
C MET A 198 -19.44 -12.18 -9.96
N ALA A 199 -18.95 -13.10 -9.11
CA ALA A 199 -19.09 -14.56 -9.28
C ALA A 199 -20.19 -15.13 -8.38
#